data_AF-A0A958I1R5-F1
#
_entry.id   AF-A0A958I1R5-F1
#
_cell.length_a   1.000
_cell.length_b   1.000
_cell.length_c   1.000
_cell.angle_alpha   90.00
_cell.angle_beta   90.00
_cell.angle_gamma   90.00
#
_symmetry.space_group_name_H-M   'P 1'
#
loop_
_entity.id
_entity.type
_entity.pdbx_description
1 polymer ?
#
loop_
_entity_poly.entity_id
_entity_poly.type
_entity_poly.pdbx_seq_one_letter_code
_entity_poly.pdbx_strand_id
1 'polypeptide(L)'
;MSERPYILAETHWKTVKNTPYEVVVLPWGATEAHNYHLPYATDNLQCDYIAAESARIAWEKSAKVVVLPTIPFGVNTGQFEIKLDINMNPGTQAMVFRDIAESLSRQGLQKIVILNGHGGNNFRQMLREIQPQYPQLFMSVIN
;
A
#
# COMPACT_ATOMS: atom_id res chain seq x y z
N MET A 1 -7.27 -7.71 22.42
CA MET A 1 -7.59 -8.04 21.02
C MET A 1 -6.64 -9.15 20.59
N SER A 2 -7.10 -10.11 19.79
CA SER A 2 -6.20 -11.09 19.15
C SER A 2 -5.17 -10.31 18.33
N GLU A 3 -3.88 -10.55 18.54
CA GLU A 3 -2.82 -9.93 17.72
C GLU A 3 -3.04 -10.37 16.26
N ARG A 4 -3.08 -9.42 15.32
CA ARG A 4 -3.18 -9.70 13.88
C ARG A 4 -1.78 -9.67 13.28
N PRO A 5 -1.07 -10.81 13.18
CA PRO A 5 0.33 -10.84 12.75
C PRO A 5 0.55 -10.39 11.30
N TYR A 6 -0.53 -10.23 10.54
CA TYR A 6 -0.52 -9.79 9.15
C TYR A 6 -0.79 -8.29 8.96
N ILE A 7 -1.09 -7.54 10.02
CA ILE A 7 -1.27 -6.09 9.97
C ILE A 7 -0.07 -5.43 10.65
N LEU A 8 0.84 -4.84 9.88
CA LEU A 8 2.09 -4.30 10.42
C LEU A 8 1.85 -3.19 11.45
N ALA A 9 0.79 -2.39 11.26
CA ALA A 9 0.41 -1.32 12.16
C ALA A 9 -0.06 -1.80 13.56
N GLU A 10 -0.34 -3.09 13.73
CA GLU A 10 -0.92 -3.65 14.96
C GLU A 10 -0.07 -4.75 15.61
N THR A 11 1.00 -5.15 14.95
CA THR A 11 1.94 -6.14 15.48
C THR A 11 3.25 -5.46 15.92
N HIS A 12 4.23 -6.25 16.31
CA HIS A 12 5.48 -5.79 16.87
C HIS A 12 6.67 -6.59 16.35
N TRP A 13 7.87 -6.08 16.59
CA TRP A 13 9.11 -6.64 16.07
C TRP A 13 9.31 -8.13 16.36
N LYS A 14 8.93 -8.61 17.55
CA LYS A 14 9.08 -10.03 17.91
C LYS A 14 8.32 -10.95 16.95
N THR A 15 7.11 -10.57 16.55
CA THR A 15 6.27 -11.32 15.59
C THR A 15 6.89 -11.26 14.20
N VAL A 16 7.27 -10.06 13.77
CA VAL A 16 7.86 -9.82 12.44
C VAL A 16 9.16 -10.60 12.27
N LYS A 17 10.07 -10.52 13.25
CA LYS A 17 11.36 -11.22 13.23
C LYS A 17 11.21 -12.75 13.08
N ASN A 18 10.14 -13.32 13.62
CA ASN A 18 9.91 -14.77 13.63
C ASN A 18 8.96 -15.24 12.52
N THR A 19 8.49 -14.33 11.65
CA THR A 19 7.54 -14.67 10.59
C THR A 19 8.23 -14.53 9.22
N PRO A 20 8.31 -15.60 8.43
CA PRO A 20 8.87 -15.53 7.08
C PRO A 20 7.79 -15.02 6.11
N TYR A 21 7.61 -13.70 6.02
CA TYR A 21 6.64 -13.11 5.10
C TYR A 21 7.04 -13.34 3.64
N GLU A 22 6.06 -13.75 2.83
CA GLU A 22 6.22 -14.10 1.42
C GLU A 22 5.76 -12.99 0.47
N VAL A 23 4.77 -12.20 0.89
CA VAL A 23 4.17 -11.11 0.11
C VAL A 23 3.90 -9.90 0.99
N VAL A 24 4.30 -8.75 0.50
CA VAL A 24 3.97 -7.45 1.08
C VAL A 24 2.80 -6.85 0.33
N VAL A 25 1.79 -6.37 1.06
CA VAL A 25 0.70 -5.57 0.52
C VAL A 25 0.90 -4.13 0.98
N LEU A 26 0.96 -3.20 0.04
CA LEU A 26 1.03 -1.76 0.30
C LEU A 26 -0.29 -1.12 -0.11
N PRO A 27 -1.19 -0.83 0.83
CA PRO A 27 -2.39 -0.08 0.51
C PRO A 27 -2.05 1.39 0.25
N TRP A 28 -2.67 1.96 -0.79
CA TRP A 28 -2.42 3.33 -1.22
C TRP A 28 -3.72 3.98 -1.68
N GLY A 29 -4.22 4.92 -0.89
CA GLY A 29 -5.46 5.66 -1.18
C GLY A 29 -5.18 7.11 -1.53
N ALA A 30 -6.05 8.00 -1.05
CA ALA A 30 -5.92 9.44 -1.13
C ALA A 30 -6.60 10.15 0.05
N THR A 31 -6.38 11.46 0.14
CA THR A 31 -7.14 12.36 1.01
C THR A 31 -7.93 13.28 0.09
N GLU A 32 -9.19 12.95 -0.15
CA GLU A 32 -10.06 13.68 -1.08
C GLU A 32 -11.54 13.68 -0.68
N ALA A 33 -12.25 14.73 -1.07
CA ALA A 33 -13.68 14.84 -0.82
C ALA A 33 -14.49 13.78 -1.58
N HIS A 34 -15.16 12.91 -0.83
CA HIS A 34 -16.13 11.95 -1.35
C HIS A 34 -17.57 12.46 -1.17
N ASN A 35 -17.92 13.51 -1.92
CA ASN A 35 -19.23 14.18 -1.80
C ASN A 35 -19.45 14.73 -0.36
N TYR A 36 -20.69 15.08 0.00
CA TYR A 36 -21.04 15.72 1.28
C TYR A 36 -21.17 14.76 2.47
N HIS A 37 -21.10 13.45 2.25
CA HIS A 37 -21.52 12.46 3.25
C HIS A 37 -20.47 11.41 3.59
N LEU A 38 -19.47 11.18 2.73
CA LEU A 38 -18.38 10.25 3.02
C LEU A 38 -17.14 10.98 3.56
N PRO A 39 -16.31 10.29 4.35
CA PRO A 39 -15.06 10.86 4.87
C PRO A 39 -14.03 11.15 3.77
N TYR A 40 -13.12 12.09 4.05
CA TYR A 40 -11.96 12.37 3.17
C TYR A 40 -10.99 11.19 3.01
N ALA A 41 -11.05 10.24 3.95
CA ALA A 41 -10.20 9.06 3.98
C ALA A 41 -10.89 7.82 3.40
N THR A 42 -11.95 7.97 2.61
CA THR A 42 -12.74 6.84 2.07
C THR A 42 -11.84 5.81 1.40
N ASP A 43 -10.95 6.24 0.51
CA ASP A 43 -10.01 5.35 -0.19
C ASP A 43 -9.11 4.59 0.79
N ASN A 44 -8.61 5.27 1.83
CA ASN A 44 -7.73 4.67 2.82
C ASN A 44 -8.47 3.64 3.67
N LEU A 45 -9.68 3.97 4.13
CA LEU A 45 -10.49 3.09 4.97
C LEU A 45 -10.92 1.83 4.22
N GLN A 46 -11.29 1.97 2.94
CA GLN A 46 -11.64 0.84 2.09
C GLN A 46 -10.41 -0.04 1.81
N CYS A 47 -9.28 0.56 1.47
CA CYS A 47 -8.01 -0.14 1.30
C CYS A 47 -7.61 -0.91 2.56
N ASP A 48 -7.64 -0.26 3.73
CA ASP A 48 -7.29 -0.87 5.02
C ASP A 48 -8.16 -2.10 5.28
N TYR A 49 -9.48 -1.97 5.11
CA TYR A 49 -10.42 -3.06 5.36
C TYR A 49 -10.20 -4.22 4.39
N ILE A 50 -10.13 -3.94 3.08
CA ILE A 50 -9.96 -4.96 2.03
C ILE A 50 -8.61 -5.66 2.18
N ALA A 51 -7.52 -4.92 2.44
CA ALA A 51 -6.20 -5.49 2.64
C ALA A 51 -6.17 -6.39 3.88
N ALA A 52 -6.75 -5.93 4.99
CA ALA A 52 -6.77 -6.69 6.23
C ALA A 52 -7.57 -7.99 6.10
N GLU A 53 -8.74 -7.95 5.46
CA GLU A 53 -9.58 -9.13 5.28
C GLU A 53 -8.97 -10.11 4.27
N SER A 54 -8.40 -9.60 3.18
CA SER A 54 -7.67 -10.43 2.21
C SER A 54 -6.47 -11.11 2.86
N ALA A 55 -5.73 -10.39 3.71
CA ALA A 55 -4.60 -10.94 4.44
C ALA A 55 -5.01 -12.01 5.45
N ARG A 56 -6.11 -11.80 6.18
CA ARG A 56 -6.71 -12.82 7.06
C ARG A 56 -7.00 -14.11 6.29
N ILE A 57 -7.72 -14.01 5.17
CA ILE A 57 -8.08 -15.15 4.31
C ILE A 57 -6.82 -15.86 3.77
N ALA A 58 -5.80 -15.10 3.37
CA ALA A 58 -4.53 -15.66 2.91
C ALA A 58 -3.80 -16.43 4.03
N TRP A 59 -3.78 -15.89 5.24
CA TRP A 59 -3.19 -16.54 6.41
C TRP A 59 -3.89 -17.84 6.80
N GLU A 60 -5.23 -17.89 6.69
CA GLU A 60 -6.01 -19.11 6.87
C GLU A 60 -5.67 -20.19 5.85
N LYS A 61 -5.17 -19.78 4.68
CA LYS A 61 -4.65 -20.66 3.63
C LYS A 61 -3.12 -20.85 3.72
N SER A 62 -2.53 -20.56 4.88
CA SER A 62 -1.10 -20.68 5.17
C SER A 62 -0.14 -19.72 4.44
N ALA A 63 -0.64 -18.79 3.62
CA ALA A 63 0.20 -17.79 2.97
C ALA A 63 0.57 -16.66 3.96
N LYS A 64 1.86 -16.38 4.11
CA LYS A 64 2.37 -15.38 5.05
C LYS A 64 2.47 -14.01 4.39
N VAL A 65 1.35 -13.31 4.34
CA VAL A 65 1.31 -11.94 3.82
C VAL A 65 1.41 -10.90 4.94
N VAL A 66 1.96 -9.72 4.66
CA VAL A 66 1.95 -8.57 5.57
C VAL A 66 1.38 -7.34 4.88
N VAL A 67 0.47 -6.65 5.56
CA VAL A 67 -0.10 -5.37 5.13
C VAL A 67 0.69 -4.24 5.80
N LEU A 68 1.31 -3.38 4.98
CA LEU A 68 1.98 -2.17 5.44
C LEU A 68 0.97 -1.09 5.84
N PRO A 69 1.39 -0.08 6.62
CA PRO A 69 0.58 1.11 6.84
C PRO A 69 0.21 1.78 5.50
N THR A 70 -1.04 2.22 5.40
CA THR A 70 -1.58 2.86 4.19
C THR A 70 -0.93 4.20 3.91
N ILE A 71 -0.61 4.44 2.63
CA ILE A 71 -0.18 5.77 2.17
C ILE A 71 -1.42 6.63 1.90
N PRO A 72 -1.63 7.73 2.64
CA PRO A 72 -2.91 8.43 2.66
C PRO A 72 -3.04 9.54 1.60
N PHE A 73 -2.13 9.61 0.63
CA PHE A 73 -2.09 10.69 -0.35
C PHE A 73 -1.99 10.14 -1.78
N GLY A 74 -2.88 10.66 -2.64
CA GLY A 74 -3.05 10.23 -4.02
C GLY A 74 -2.90 11.37 -5.02
N VAL A 75 -3.05 11.05 -6.30
CA VAL A 75 -3.06 12.05 -7.38
C VAL A 75 -4.43 12.70 -7.47
N ASN A 76 -4.53 13.93 -6.98
CA ASN A 76 -5.76 14.74 -6.97
C ASN A 76 -5.61 15.96 -7.90
N THR A 77 -4.88 15.75 -9.01
CA THR A 77 -4.53 16.84 -9.94
C THR A 77 -5.80 17.37 -10.60
N GLY A 78 -6.16 18.61 -10.30
CA GLY A 78 -7.39 19.26 -10.77
C GLY A 78 -8.41 19.56 -9.67
N GLN A 79 -8.18 19.09 -8.43
CA GLN A 79 -9.06 19.33 -7.28
C GLN A 79 -8.50 20.38 -6.29
N PHE A 80 -7.58 21.25 -6.71
CA PHE A 80 -6.92 22.23 -5.82
C PHE A 80 -7.87 23.21 -5.13
N GLU A 81 -9.05 23.45 -5.69
CA GLU A 81 -10.08 24.33 -5.12
C GLU A 81 -10.93 23.62 -4.04
N ILE A 82 -10.81 22.30 -3.90
CA ILE A 82 -11.51 21.53 -2.87
C ILE A 82 -10.68 21.60 -1.59
N LYS A 83 -11.26 22.23 -0.56
CA LYS A 83 -10.58 22.47 0.71
C LYS A 83 -10.18 21.15 1.37
N LEU A 84 -8.88 20.99 1.64
CA LEU A 84 -8.25 19.79 2.25
C LEU A 84 -8.09 18.58 1.32
N ASP A 85 -8.39 18.70 0.03
CA ASP A 85 -7.89 17.72 -0.94
C ASP A 85 -6.37 17.87 -1.05
N ILE A 86 -5.65 16.78 -0.81
CA ILE A 86 -4.18 16.80 -0.79
C ILE A 86 -3.64 16.06 -2.02
N ASN A 87 -3.05 16.80 -2.95
CA ASN A 87 -2.43 16.23 -4.14
C ASN A 87 -0.99 15.79 -3.88
N MET A 88 -0.69 14.52 -4.18
CA MET A 88 0.66 13.99 -4.34
C MET A 88 0.94 13.75 -5.82
N ASN A 89 1.92 14.47 -6.38
CA ASN A 89 2.27 14.33 -7.79
C ASN A 89 2.79 12.91 -8.10
N PRO A 90 2.56 12.39 -9.32
CA PRO A 90 3.06 11.07 -9.72
C PRO A 90 4.57 10.89 -9.52
N GLY A 91 5.37 11.92 -9.77
CA GLY A 91 6.81 11.88 -9.50
C GLY A 91 7.15 11.68 -8.02
N THR A 92 6.37 12.27 -7.11
CA THR A 92 6.51 12.05 -5.66
C THR A 92 6.10 10.64 -5.26
N GLN A 93 4.99 10.12 -5.81
CA GLN A 93 4.60 8.71 -5.59
C GLN A 93 5.70 7.75 -6.03
N ALA A 94 6.32 7.99 -7.19
CA ALA A 94 7.41 7.17 -7.69
C ALA A 94 8.64 7.20 -6.76
N MET A 95 8.99 8.36 -6.19
CA MET A 95 10.08 8.48 -5.22
C MET A 95 9.76 7.71 -3.93
N VAL A 96 8.56 7.89 -3.37
CA VAL A 96 8.13 7.17 -2.16
C VAL A 96 8.14 5.65 -2.39
N PHE A 97 7.58 5.19 -3.52
CA PHE A 97 7.56 3.77 -3.83
C PHE A 97 8.97 3.19 -4.03
N ARG A 98 9.90 3.97 -4.61
CA ARG A 98 11.29 3.56 -4.79
C ARG A 98 11.98 3.31 -3.44
N ASP A 99 11.81 4.22 -2.47
CA ASP A 99 12.42 4.06 -1.14
C ASP A 99 11.86 2.84 -0.39
N ILE A 100 10.56 2.57 -0.57
CA ILE A 100 9.91 1.37 -0.05
C ILE A 100 10.49 0.12 -0.73
N ALA A 101 10.55 0.10 -2.07
CA ALA A 101 11.07 -1.03 -2.84
C ALA A 101 12.53 -1.34 -2.48
N GLU A 102 13.39 -0.32 -2.36
CA GLU A 102 14.78 -0.45 -1.90
C GLU A 102 14.82 -1.11 -0.52
N SER A 103 14.02 -0.63 0.42
CA SER A 103 14.00 -1.13 1.79
C SER A 103 13.58 -2.60 1.85
N LEU A 104 12.51 -2.97 1.14
CA LEU A 104 12.03 -4.35 1.09
C LEU A 104 13.01 -5.28 0.37
N SER A 105 13.62 -4.81 -0.72
CA SER A 105 14.62 -5.57 -1.46
C SER A 105 15.86 -5.86 -0.60
N ARG A 106 16.37 -4.87 0.15
CA ARG A 106 17.49 -5.06 1.09
C ARG A 106 17.17 -6.02 2.22
N GLN A 107 15.90 -6.08 2.64
CA GLN A 107 15.42 -6.99 3.67
C GLN A 107 15.16 -8.42 3.14
N GLY A 108 15.37 -8.66 1.84
CA GLY A 108 15.22 -9.98 1.22
C GLY A 108 13.78 -10.35 0.87
N LEU A 109 12.83 -9.40 0.91
CA LEU A 109 11.46 -9.62 0.46
C LEU A 109 11.40 -9.63 -1.06
N GLN A 110 10.58 -10.52 -1.60
CA GLN A 110 10.61 -10.86 -3.03
C GLN A 110 9.34 -10.44 -3.77
N LYS A 111 8.27 -10.04 -3.08
CA LYS A 111 6.98 -9.70 -3.70
C LYS A 111 6.33 -8.53 -2.98
N ILE A 112 5.96 -7.50 -3.73
CA ILE A 112 5.12 -6.40 -3.28
C ILE A 112 3.93 -6.21 -4.22
N VAL A 113 2.75 -6.06 -3.63
CA VAL A 113 1.50 -5.73 -4.31
C VAL A 113 1.01 -4.38 -3.79
N ILE A 114 0.86 -3.41 -4.68
CA ILE A 114 0.17 -2.16 -4.37
C ILE A 114 -1.33 -2.43 -4.47
N LEU A 115 -2.07 -2.21 -3.38
CA LEU A 115 -3.53 -2.18 -3.39
C LEU A 115 -3.97 -0.73 -3.54
N ASN A 116 -4.39 -0.35 -4.74
CA ASN A 116 -4.76 1.02 -5.05
C ASN A 116 -6.24 1.27 -4.73
N GLY A 117 -6.51 2.22 -3.85
CA GLY A 117 -7.87 2.62 -3.47
C GLY A 117 -8.38 3.85 -4.22
N HIS A 118 -7.52 4.55 -4.96
CA HIS A 118 -7.86 5.81 -5.61
C HIS A 118 -7.67 5.75 -7.13
N GLY A 119 -8.70 6.13 -7.88
CA GLY A 119 -8.70 6.11 -9.34
C GLY A 119 -7.69 7.08 -9.98
N GLY A 120 -7.32 8.15 -9.28
CA GLY A 120 -6.31 9.11 -9.76
C GLY A 120 -4.89 8.54 -9.81
N ASN A 121 -4.59 7.55 -8.98
CA ASN A 121 -3.27 6.93 -8.92
C ASN A 121 -3.02 6.03 -10.13
N ASN A 122 -1.82 6.11 -10.71
CA ASN A 122 -1.43 5.23 -11.82
C ASN A 122 0.00 4.70 -11.66
N PHE A 123 0.11 3.48 -11.14
CA PHE A 123 1.39 2.87 -10.81
C PHE A 123 2.05 2.15 -11.98
N ARG A 124 1.33 1.85 -13.08
CA ARG A 124 1.85 0.93 -14.12
C ARG A 124 3.15 1.40 -14.75
N GLN A 125 3.25 2.68 -15.09
CA GLN A 125 4.46 3.28 -15.65
C GLN A 125 5.59 3.29 -14.62
N MET A 126 5.29 3.66 -13.38
CA MET A 126 6.27 3.67 -12.28
C MET A 126 6.86 2.28 -12.05
N LEU A 127 6.02 1.24 -12.02
CA LEU A 127 6.45 -0.14 -11.85
C LEU A 127 7.38 -0.58 -13.00
N ARG A 128 7.08 -0.20 -14.25
CA ARG A 128 7.94 -0.53 -15.41
C ARG A 128 9.32 0.12 -15.31
N GLU A 129 9.42 1.32 -14.75
CA GLU A 129 10.69 2.03 -14.55
C GLU A 129 11.49 1.49 -13.35
N ILE A 130 10.80 1.10 -12.29
CA ILE A 130 11.43 0.70 -11.01
C ILE A 130 11.79 -0.79 -10.99
N GLN A 131 10.97 -1.67 -11.57
CA GLN A 131 11.18 -3.11 -11.58
C GLN A 131 12.59 -3.57 -12.05
N PRO A 132 13.18 -3.00 -13.12
CA PRO A 132 14.53 -3.39 -13.56
C PRO A 132 15.64 -3.08 -12.55
N GLN A 133 15.42 -2.13 -11.64
CA GLN A 133 16.39 -1.75 -10.59
C GLN A 133 16.40 -2.79 -9.45
N TYR A 134 15.32 -3.55 -9.31
CA TYR A 134 15.12 -4.54 -8.24
C TYR A 134 14.69 -5.90 -8.83
N PRO A 135 15.57 -6.60 -9.57
CA PRO A 135 15.19 -7.78 -10.34
C PRO A 135 14.67 -8.96 -9.49
N GLN A 136 14.96 -8.99 -8.19
CA GLN A 136 14.51 -10.03 -7.26
C GLN A 136 13.19 -9.69 -6.56
N LEU A 137 12.69 -8.46 -6.69
CA LEU A 137 11.45 -7.99 -6.07
C LEU A 137 10.37 -7.90 -7.14
N PHE A 138 9.49 -8.89 -7.24
CA PHE A 138 8.31 -8.82 -8.08
C PHE A 138 7.36 -7.72 -7.59
N MET A 139 6.95 -6.83 -8.51
CA MET A 139 6.04 -5.72 -8.21
C MET A 139 4.77 -5.83 -9.04
N SER A 140 3.62 -5.66 -8.40
CA SER A 140 2.34 -5.55 -9.08
C SER A 140 1.42 -4.51 -8.43
N VAL A 141 0.35 -4.17 -9.14
CA VAL A 141 -0.72 -3.29 -8.66
C VAL A 141 -2.06 -3.98 -8.90
N ILE A 142 -2.96 -3.86 -7.93
CA ILE A 142 -4.37 -4.27 -8.00
C ILE A 142 -5.21 -3.02 -7.74
N ASN A 143 -6.27 -2.83 -8.54
CA ASN A 143 -7.28 -1.78 -8.41
C ASN A 143 -8.62 -2.42 -8.05
#